data_AF-A0A5B9DIL5-F1
#
_entry.id   AF-A0A5B9DIL5-F1
#
_cell.length_a   1.000
_cell.length_b   1.000
_cell.length_c   1.000
_cell.angle_alpha   90.00
_cell.angle_beta   90.00
_cell.angle_gamma   90.00
#
_symmetry.space_group_name_H-M   'P 1'
#
loop_
_entity.id
_entity.type
_entity.pdbx_description
1 polymer ?
#
loop_
_entity_poly.entity_id
_entity_poly.type
_entity_poly.pdbx_seq_one_letter_code
_entity_poly.pdbx_strand_id
1 'polypeptide(L)'
;MNLLKPGALALALALAAPAFAQETRSFTAANGTFEIPVAPQRIVALNDQIVALPLYELGAPVVGSAGCVDADGNFYMRGGMDTPGIDYANTDIKYVGGFNGLDVEAIAALQPDLIIGGTYTDTAVIEQLEAQGRHLCPASREAGGYWH
;
A
#
# COMPACT_ATOMS: atom_id res chain seq x y z
N MET A 1 -59.42 24.93 9.57
CA MET A 1 -58.34 25.82 10.03
C MET A 1 -57.17 24.93 10.44
N ASN A 2 -56.20 24.73 9.54
CA ASN A 2 -54.77 24.54 9.84
C ASN A 2 -54.00 24.42 8.51
N LEU A 3 -53.16 25.42 8.29
CA LEU A 3 -52.29 25.67 7.14
C LEU A 3 -51.28 24.53 6.90
N LEU A 4 -51.25 23.95 5.71
CA LEU A 4 -50.00 23.36 5.19
C LEU A 4 -49.09 24.49 4.72
N LYS A 5 -47.92 24.61 5.32
CA LYS A 5 -46.84 25.53 4.90
C LYS A 5 -46.13 24.97 3.65
N PRO A 6 -46.01 25.73 2.56
CA PRO A 6 -45.04 25.45 1.52
C PRO A 6 -43.69 26.05 1.96
N GLY A 7 -42.63 25.25 2.03
CA GLY A 7 -41.35 25.74 2.51
C GLY A 7 -40.18 24.86 2.15
N ALA A 8 -39.31 25.42 1.32
CA ALA A 8 -37.91 25.06 1.10
C ALA A 8 -37.62 23.83 0.22
N LEU A 9 -37.65 24.11 -1.08
CA LEU A 9 -36.64 23.67 -2.04
C LEU A 9 -35.23 24.04 -1.50
N ALA A 10 -34.35 23.06 -1.29
CA ALA A 10 -32.91 23.31 -1.12
C ALA A 10 -32.10 22.12 -1.67
N LEU A 11 -32.03 22.09 -2.99
CA LEU A 11 -30.86 21.77 -3.82
C LEU A 11 -29.67 21.10 -3.10
N ALA A 12 -29.72 19.78 -2.92
CA ALA A 12 -28.52 18.98 -2.69
C ALA A 12 -27.80 18.72 -4.03
N LEU A 13 -27.23 19.77 -4.65
CA LEU A 13 -26.14 19.57 -5.61
C LEU A 13 -24.92 19.16 -4.78
N ALA A 14 -24.77 17.85 -4.60
CA ALA A 14 -23.53 17.27 -4.11
C ALA A 14 -22.39 17.81 -4.97
N LEU A 15 -21.39 18.40 -4.31
CA LEU A 15 -20.13 18.78 -4.93
C LEU A 15 -19.47 17.53 -5.51
N ALA A 16 -19.71 17.24 -6.78
CA ALA A 16 -18.82 16.41 -7.57
C ALA A 16 -17.57 17.24 -7.82
N ALA A 17 -16.69 17.33 -6.83
CA ALA A 17 -15.32 17.73 -7.09
C ALA A 17 -14.78 16.73 -8.13
N PRO A 18 -14.17 17.18 -9.23
CA PRO A 18 -13.53 16.27 -10.15
C PRO A 18 -12.47 15.51 -9.35
N ALA A 19 -12.63 14.19 -9.22
CA ALA A 19 -11.53 13.33 -8.84
C ALA A 19 -10.49 13.51 -9.96
N PHE A 20 -9.46 14.32 -9.72
CA PHE A 20 -8.31 14.38 -10.61
C PHE A 20 -7.74 12.97 -10.64
N ALA A 21 -7.97 12.25 -11.74
CA ALA A 21 -7.32 10.98 -11.97
C ALA A 21 -5.81 11.23 -11.89
N GLN A 22 -5.13 10.54 -10.98
CA GLN A 22 -3.68 10.62 -10.82
C GLN A 22 -3.02 10.26 -12.15
N GLU A 23 -2.03 11.03 -12.59
CA GLU A 23 -1.28 10.70 -13.80
C GLU A 23 -0.63 9.33 -13.60
N THR A 24 -0.86 8.42 -14.55
CA THR A 24 -0.28 7.08 -14.53
C THR A 24 0.77 6.92 -15.61
N ARG A 25 1.66 5.95 -15.39
CA ARG A 25 2.57 5.44 -16.40
C ARG A 25 2.50 3.92 -16.45
N SER A 26 2.71 3.38 -17.63
CA SER A 26 2.84 1.95 -17.81
C SER A 26 4.14 1.45 -17.18
N PHE A 27 4.03 0.38 -16.39
CA PHE A 27 5.15 -0.32 -15.77
C PHE A 27 5.00 -1.82 -16.01
N THR A 28 6.01 -2.45 -16.59
CA THR A 28 6.03 -3.90 -16.81
C THR A 28 6.76 -4.59 -15.66
N ALA A 29 6.00 -5.35 -14.89
CA ALA A 29 6.44 -6.20 -13.77
C ALA A 29 6.52 -7.68 -14.20
N ALA A 30 6.95 -8.56 -13.30
CA ALA A 30 7.08 -9.99 -13.59
C ALA A 30 5.76 -10.68 -13.98
N ASN A 31 4.62 -10.19 -13.50
CA ASN A 31 3.28 -10.74 -13.67
C ASN A 31 2.43 -9.96 -14.69
N GLY A 32 2.97 -8.95 -15.39
CA GLY A 32 2.23 -8.20 -16.40
C GLY A 32 2.59 -6.72 -16.46
N THR A 33 1.80 -5.97 -17.23
CA THR A 33 1.93 -4.51 -17.35
C THR A 33 0.81 -3.82 -16.59
N PHE A 34 1.18 -2.83 -15.77
CA PHE A 34 0.28 -2.11 -14.89
C PHE A 34 0.40 -0.61 -15.11
N GLU A 35 -0.71 0.10 -14.99
CA GLU A 35 -0.70 1.57 -14.90
C GLU A 35 -0.49 1.96 -13.43
N ILE A 36 0.69 2.48 -13.11
CA ILE A 36 1.02 2.93 -11.76
C ILE A 36 1.04 4.45 -11.70
N PRO A 37 0.75 5.07 -10.55
CA PRO A 37 0.92 6.50 -10.39
C PRO A 37 2.33 6.98 -10.71
N VAL A 38 2.46 8.10 -11.42
CA VAL A 38 3.74 8.78 -11.65
C VAL A 38 4.31 9.32 -10.33
N ALA A 39 3.44 9.77 -9.42
CA ALA A 39 3.80 10.30 -8.11
C ALA A 39 2.91 9.65 -7.02
N PRO A 40 3.24 8.43 -6.57
CA PRO A 40 2.52 7.76 -5.49
C PRO A 40 2.57 8.57 -4.19
N GLN A 41 1.46 8.60 -3.46
CA GLN A 41 1.28 9.37 -2.22
C GLN A 41 1.06 8.47 -1.00
N ARG A 42 0.72 7.19 -1.20
CA ARG A 42 0.39 6.23 -0.13
C ARG A 42 0.87 4.83 -0.53
N ILE A 43 2.12 4.53 -0.22
CA ILE A 43 2.75 3.26 -0.61
C ILE A 43 2.61 2.23 0.52
N VAL A 44 2.18 1.02 0.18
CA VAL A 44 2.31 -0.16 1.05
C VAL A 44 3.38 -1.10 0.51
N ALA A 45 4.31 -1.50 1.37
CA ALA A 45 5.43 -2.38 1.04
C ALA A 45 5.24 -3.78 1.66
N LEU A 46 5.09 -4.82 0.85
CA LEU A 46 4.80 -6.18 1.33
C LEU A 46 6.04 -6.93 1.87
N ASN A 47 7.13 -6.21 2.12
CA ASN A 47 8.34 -6.70 2.77
C ASN A 47 9.05 -5.54 3.47
N ASP A 48 9.47 -5.75 4.72
CA ASP A 48 10.20 -4.76 5.51
C ASP A 48 11.57 -4.45 4.89
N GLN A 49 12.44 -5.45 4.77
CA GLN A 49 13.85 -5.27 4.42
C GLN A 49 14.11 -4.86 2.98
N ILE A 50 13.43 -5.52 2.05
CA ILE A 50 13.74 -5.46 0.62
C ILE A 50 12.98 -4.31 -0.06
N VAL A 51 11.88 -3.85 0.55
CA VAL A 51 10.99 -2.86 -0.07
C VAL A 51 10.78 -1.65 0.85
N ALA A 52 10.31 -1.85 2.08
CA ALA A 52 9.95 -0.73 2.96
C ALA A 52 11.16 0.13 3.34
N LEU A 53 12.26 -0.48 3.81
CA LEU A 53 13.45 0.26 4.22
C LEU A 53 14.04 1.09 3.06
N PRO A 54 14.32 0.53 1.87
CA PRO A 54 14.84 1.35 0.76
C PRO A 54 13.90 2.48 0.33
N LEU A 55 12.59 2.24 0.32
CA LEU A 55 11.61 3.29 -0.01
C LEU A 55 11.63 4.41 1.03
N TYR A 56 11.70 4.06 2.30
CA TYR A 56 11.77 5.04 3.38
C TYR A 56 13.05 5.89 3.29
N GLU A 57 14.21 5.26 3.07
CA GLU A 57 15.50 5.95 2.89
C GLU A 57 15.48 6.94 1.71
N LEU A 58 14.71 6.63 0.67
CA LEU A 58 14.51 7.51 -0.49
C LEU A 58 13.45 8.61 -0.25
N GLY A 59 12.87 8.68 0.95
CA GLY A 59 11.83 9.65 1.31
C GLY A 59 10.48 9.37 0.66
N ALA A 60 10.23 8.14 0.23
CA ALA A 60 8.95 7.76 -0.36
C ALA A 60 7.84 7.71 0.71
N PRO A 61 6.58 8.02 0.36
CA PRO A 61 5.49 8.10 1.33
C PRO A 61 4.94 6.70 1.69
N VAL A 62 5.74 5.92 2.43
CA VAL A 62 5.35 4.60 2.93
C VAL A 62 4.37 4.75 4.09
N VAL A 63 3.16 4.24 3.92
CA VAL A 63 2.09 4.29 4.95
C VAL A 63 1.90 2.96 5.67
N GLY A 64 2.39 1.86 5.09
CA GLY A 64 2.35 0.56 5.73
C GLY A 64 3.37 -0.42 5.17
N SER A 65 3.77 -1.39 5.99
CA SER A 65 4.65 -2.46 5.55
C SER A 65 4.40 -3.78 6.27
N ALA A 66 4.70 -4.88 5.58
CA ALA A 66 4.90 -6.16 6.25
C ALA A 66 6.12 -6.08 7.17
N GLY A 67 6.16 -6.88 8.22
CA GLY A 67 7.26 -6.89 9.18
C GLY A 67 7.33 -8.18 10.00
N CYS A 68 7.96 -8.09 11.15
CA CYS A 68 8.11 -9.20 12.08
C CYS A 68 7.41 -8.92 13.41
N VAL A 69 7.16 -9.99 14.16
CA VAL A 69 6.63 -9.92 15.53
C VAL A 69 7.63 -10.64 16.42
N ASP A 70 8.08 -9.99 17.50
CA ASP A 70 8.97 -10.61 18.47
C ASP A 70 8.21 -11.55 19.44
N ALA A 71 8.93 -12.17 20.38
CA ALA A 71 8.33 -13.08 21.35
C ALA A 71 7.36 -12.40 22.33
N ASP A 72 7.49 -11.08 22.52
CA ASP A 72 6.67 -10.27 23.40
C ASP A 72 5.45 -9.68 22.66
N GLY A 73 5.33 -9.92 21.36
CA GLY A 73 4.24 -9.44 20.51
C GLY A 73 4.47 -8.06 19.90
N ASN A 74 5.66 -7.47 20.06
CA ASN A 74 5.97 -6.18 19.46
C ASN A 74 6.26 -6.35 17.97
N PHE A 75 5.71 -5.43 17.17
CA PHE A 75 6.02 -5.37 15.75
C PHE A 75 7.35 -4.68 15.55
N TYR A 76 8.19 -5.25 14.70
CA TYR A 76 9.47 -4.65 14.35
C TYR A 76 9.80 -4.79 12.87
N MET A 77 10.54 -3.82 12.33
CA MET A 77 11.13 -3.86 11.00
C MET A 77 12.51 -4.51 11.07
N ARG A 78 12.68 -5.68 10.47
CA ARG A 78 13.96 -6.39 10.49
C ARG A 78 15.03 -5.55 9.80
N GLY A 79 16.16 -5.32 10.47
CA GLY A 79 17.25 -4.46 9.97
C GLY A 79 16.94 -2.95 9.96
N GLY A 80 15.75 -2.52 10.36
CA GLY A 80 15.37 -1.10 10.41
C GLY A 80 16.17 -0.33 11.45
N MET A 81 16.44 -0.94 12.60
CA MET A 81 17.23 -0.32 13.67
C MET A 81 18.75 -0.41 13.47
N ASP A 82 19.23 -1.17 12.47
CA ASP A 82 20.67 -1.41 12.28
C ASP A 82 21.38 -0.20 11.65
N THR A 83 20.82 0.36 10.57
CA THR A 83 21.42 1.49 9.83
C THR A 83 20.45 2.67 9.69
N PRO A 84 19.19 2.48 9.28
CA PRO A 84 18.19 3.56 9.22
C PRO A 84 17.84 4.15 10.60
N GLY A 85 17.91 3.33 11.65
CA GLY A 85 17.42 3.69 12.99
C GLY A 85 15.90 3.81 13.05
N ILE A 86 15.18 3.09 12.19
CA ILE A 86 13.72 3.16 12.07
C ILE A 86 13.04 1.87 12.46
N ASP A 87 11.83 2.02 13.00
CA ASP A 87 10.93 0.93 13.32
C ASP A 87 9.48 1.41 13.31
N TYR A 88 8.52 0.52 13.50
CA TYR A 88 7.11 0.87 13.68
C TYR A 88 6.88 1.78 14.90
N ALA A 89 7.73 1.66 15.93
CA ALA A 89 7.61 2.44 17.16
C ALA A 89 7.99 3.93 16.98
N ASN A 90 8.76 4.27 15.94
CA ASN A 90 9.27 5.63 15.72
C ASN A 90 8.98 6.20 14.32
N THR A 91 8.09 5.54 13.56
CA THR A 91 7.61 6.00 12.25
C THR A 91 6.08 5.98 12.20
N ASP A 92 5.51 6.61 11.18
CA ASP A 92 4.06 6.53 10.93
C ASP A 92 3.64 5.28 10.13
N ILE A 93 4.60 4.43 9.74
CA ILE A 93 4.34 3.21 8.98
C ILE A 93 3.49 2.25 9.83
N LYS A 94 2.42 1.71 9.26
CA LYS A 94 1.58 0.70 9.93
C LYS A 94 2.02 -0.71 9.58
N TYR A 95 2.08 -1.58 10.59
CA TYR A 95 2.24 -3.01 10.39
C TYR A 95 1.01 -3.59 9.70
N VAL A 96 1.19 -4.30 8.58
CA VAL A 96 0.11 -4.92 7.80
C VAL A 96 0.24 -6.43 7.68
N GLY A 97 0.83 -7.05 8.70
CA GLY A 97 1.01 -8.50 8.78
C GLY A 97 2.44 -8.97 8.54
N GLY A 98 2.64 -10.26 8.75
CA GLY A 98 3.92 -10.91 8.58
C GLY A 98 4.19 -11.25 7.12
N PHE A 99 5.44 -11.51 6.77
CA PHE A 99 5.83 -11.92 5.41
C PHE A 99 4.99 -13.07 4.83
N ASN A 100 4.63 -14.06 5.66
CA ASN A 100 3.78 -15.21 5.28
C ASN A 100 2.33 -15.10 5.79
N GLY A 101 1.92 -13.93 6.25
CA GLY A 101 0.64 -13.71 6.91
C GLY A 101 0.22 -12.26 6.78
N LEU A 102 0.16 -11.79 5.53
CA LEU A 102 -0.27 -10.44 5.20
C LEU A 102 -1.75 -10.26 5.55
N ASP A 103 -2.06 -9.13 6.18
CA ASP A 103 -3.43 -8.75 6.51
C ASP A 103 -3.98 -7.86 5.40
N VAL A 104 -4.70 -8.48 4.46
CA VAL A 104 -5.29 -7.80 3.29
C VAL A 104 -6.27 -6.70 3.70
N GLU A 105 -7.00 -6.88 4.80
CA GLU A 105 -7.95 -5.89 5.30
C GLU A 105 -7.22 -4.69 5.91
N ALA A 106 -6.13 -4.92 6.67
CA ALA A 106 -5.27 -3.85 7.15
C ALA A 106 -4.63 -3.06 6.00
N ILE A 107 -4.15 -3.75 4.95
CA ILE A 107 -3.65 -3.11 3.73
C ILE A 107 -4.75 -2.25 3.10
N ALA A 108 -5.96 -2.81 2.96
CA ALA A 108 -7.08 -2.14 2.33
C ALA A 108 -7.52 -0.88 3.09
N ALA A 109 -7.54 -0.94 4.42
CA ALA A 109 -7.90 0.16 5.30
C ALA A 109 -6.94 1.36 5.18
N LEU A 110 -5.69 1.14 4.80
CA LEU A 110 -4.73 2.22 4.55
C LEU A 110 -4.99 2.99 3.26
N GLN A 111 -5.89 2.50 2.39
CA GLN A 111 -6.19 3.13 1.10
C GLN A 111 -4.91 3.49 0.30
N PRO A 112 -4.00 2.53 0.05
CA PRO A 112 -2.80 2.81 -0.72
C PRO A 112 -3.14 3.10 -2.18
N ASP A 113 -2.36 3.98 -2.80
CA ASP A 113 -2.39 4.24 -4.25
C ASP A 113 -1.30 3.45 -5.00
N LEU A 114 -0.39 2.79 -4.28
CA LEU A 114 0.57 1.84 -4.82
C LEU A 114 0.89 0.74 -3.79
N ILE A 115 0.88 -0.53 -4.22
CA ILE A 115 1.37 -1.65 -3.41
C ILE A 115 2.58 -2.27 -4.11
N ILE A 116 3.68 -2.41 -3.38
CA ILE A 116 4.92 -2.99 -3.91
C ILE A 116 5.18 -4.31 -3.22
N GLY A 117 5.25 -5.37 -4.01
CA GLY A 117 5.57 -6.73 -3.57
C GLY A 117 6.71 -7.33 -4.40
N GLY A 118 6.84 -8.64 -4.36
CA GLY A 118 7.85 -9.36 -5.14
C GLY A 118 7.34 -10.71 -5.60
N THR A 119 8.18 -11.48 -6.29
CA THR A 119 7.87 -12.85 -6.71
C THR A 119 7.66 -13.81 -5.55
N TYR A 120 7.94 -13.38 -4.32
CA TYR A 120 7.72 -14.11 -3.08
C TYR A 120 6.33 -13.87 -2.48
N THR A 121 5.58 -12.89 -2.97
CA THR A 121 4.22 -12.62 -2.49
C THR A 121 3.30 -13.74 -2.97
N ASP A 122 2.53 -14.31 -2.05
CA ASP A 122 1.58 -15.39 -2.34
C ASP A 122 0.57 -14.93 -3.41
N THR A 123 0.46 -15.69 -4.51
CA THR A 123 -0.43 -15.40 -5.64
C THR A 123 -1.89 -15.17 -5.21
N ALA A 124 -2.40 -15.88 -4.20
CA ALA A 124 -3.75 -15.68 -3.71
C ALA A 124 -3.94 -14.30 -3.06
N VAL A 125 -2.90 -13.78 -2.38
CA VAL A 125 -2.89 -12.41 -1.85
C VAL A 125 -2.82 -11.39 -2.98
N ILE A 126 -2.02 -11.66 -4.03
CA ILE A 126 -1.95 -10.82 -5.22
C ILE A 126 -3.35 -10.67 -5.85
N GLU A 127 -4.01 -11.79 -6.13
CA GLU A 127 -5.35 -11.82 -6.75
C GLU A 127 -6.38 -11.06 -5.91
N GLN A 128 -6.35 -11.20 -4.58
CA GLN A 128 -7.25 -10.48 -3.67
C GLN A 128 -7.02 -8.96 -3.69
N LEU A 129 -5.75 -8.52 -3.73
CA LEU A 129 -5.41 -7.10 -3.77
C LEU A 129 -5.73 -6.47 -5.13
N GLU A 130 -5.49 -7.20 -6.22
CA GLU A 130 -5.83 -6.76 -7.58
C GLU A 130 -7.35 -6.64 -7.78
N ALA A 131 -8.14 -7.55 -7.20
CA ALA A 131 -9.60 -7.45 -7.21
C ALA A 131 -10.14 -6.17 -6.54
N GLN A 132 -9.35 -5.54 -5.66
CA GLN A 132 -9.67 -4.26 -5.04
C GLN A 132 -9.18 -3.04 -5.85
N GLY A 133 -8.72 -3.25 -7.08
CA GLY A 133 -8.22 -2.19 -7.96
C GLY A 133 -6.84 -1.66 -7.57
N ARG A 134 -6.04 -2.44 -6.86
CA ARG A 134 -4.71 -2.01 -6.39
C ARG A 134 -3.63 -2.71 -7.19
N HIS A 135 -2.70 -1.93 -7.72
CA HIS A 135 -1.61 -2.45 -8.54
C HIS A 135 -0.53 -3.08 -7.67
N LEU A 136 -0.27 -4.36 -7.90
CA LEU A 136 0.88 -5.05 -7.33
C LEU A 136 1.97 -5.17 -8.38
N CYS A 137 3.11 -4.56 -8.10
CA CYS A 137 4.30 -4.67 -8.93
C CYS A 137 5.31 -5.64 -8.28
N PRO A 138 5.40 -6.91 -8.73
CA PRO A 138 6.53 -7.77 -8.42
C PRO A 138 7.73 -7.41 -9.31
N ALA A 139 8.87 -7.10 -8.69
CA ALA A 139 10.13 -6.87 -9.39
C ALA A 139 10.44 -7.99 -10.41
N SER A 140 10.84 -7.62 -11.64
CA SER A 140 11.04 -8.55 -12.76
C SER A 140 12.16 -9.58 -12.51
N ARG A 141 12.01 -10.79 -13.05
CA ARG A 141 13.04 -11.86 -13.04
C ARG A 141 14.16 -11.67 -14.07
N GLU A 142 14.41 -10.46 -14.58
CA GLU A 142 15.36 -10.28 -15.68
C GLU A 142 16.83 -10.17 -15.26
N ALA A 143 17.15 -10.25 -13.96
CA ALA A 143 18.53 -10.44 -13.51
C ALA A 143 18.71 -11.87 -12.99
N GLY A 144 19.26 -12.74 -13.85
CA GLY A 144 19.64 -14.10 -13.46
C GLY A 144 20.51 -14.09 -12.21
N GLY A 145 20.01 -14.71 -11.15
CA GLY A 145 20.71 -14.83 -9.87
C GLY A 145 19.91 -15.73 -8.96
N TYR A 146 20.42 -16.94 -8.75
CA TYR A 146 19.95 -17.87 -7.73
C TYR A 146 20.02 -17.19 -6.35
N TRP A 147 18.95 -17.29 -5.58
CA TRP A 147 19.02 -17.24 -4.13
C TRP A 147 18.64 -18.64 -3.65
N HIS A 148 19.51 -19.19 -2.80
CA HIS A 148 19.65 -20.62 -2.44
C HIS A 148 18.36 -21.43 -2.28
#